data_AF-A0A953NNM3-F1
#
_entry.id   AF-A0A953NNM3-F1
#
_cell.length_a   1.000
_cell.length_b   1.000
_cell.length_c   1.000
_cell.angle_alpha   90.00
_cell.angle_beta   90.00
_cell.angle_gamma   90.00
#
_symmetry.space_group_name_H-M   'P 1'
#
loop_
_entity.id
_entity.type
_entity.pdbx_description
1 polymer ?
#
loop_
_entity_poly.entity_id
_entity_poly.type
_entity_poly.pdbx_seq_one_letter_code
_entity_poly.pdbx_strand_id
1 'polypeptide(L)'
;MEEQRSSPAPGSAANPPAHAAPVAHSHRFYRAVWHVVNVLLFFSVLLAGYGALWEYATHRYLKGFSDAIIPPMASNEEKIQAIVDWMANGPGRQGGGPEDFAPNRNPIDTLNYRSLLEVCGTATNAFVNLADSAGLVARRLLLLDSRRMATHVVAEVLVDGRWIVVDPAFHVIWRGADGKPLTREQLANPAVFSAATRSVEHYLPQYTFDRTAHVRLSRIHGVGTGLRRFLDRWLPGWEDSETLSLLLERQSLATLVGAIFLVVWFAALRVVLRWYGERRLGWPTVRIRNQFWRACRVFMEAAG
;
A
#
# COMPACT_ATOMS: atom_id res chain seq x y z
N MET A 1 -74.45 22.11 -71.25
CA MET A 1 -73.40 21.19 -71.73
C MET A 1 -72.48 22.06 -72.57
N GLU A 2 -71.37 22.58 -72.08
CA GLU A 2 -70.25 21.85 -71.47
C GLU A 2 -69.57 22.71 -70.39
N GLU A 3 -68.86 22.01 -69.52
CA GLU A 3 -68.58 22.31 -68.13
C GLU A 3 -67.39 23.25 -67.95
N GLN A 4 -67.66 24.37 -67.27
CA GLN A 4 -66.68 25.35 -66.80
C GLN A 4 -65.86 24.73 -65.65
N ARG A 5 -64.64 24.26 -65.93
CA ARG A 5 -63.65 23.88 -64.91
C ARG A 5 -62.52 24.89 -64.83
N SER A 6 -62.70 25.84 -63.93
CA SER A 6 -61.64 26.69 -63.41
C SER A 6 -60.73 25.87 -62.49
N SER A 7 -59.50 25.58 -62.95
CA SER A 7 -58.43 25.05 -62.09
C SER A 7 -57.79 26.17 -61.26
N PRO A 8 -57.79 26.09 -59.92
CA PRO A 8 -56.90 26.90 -59.10
C PRO A 8 -55.53 26.19 -58.97
N ALA A 9 -54.46 26.93 -59.21
CA ALA A 9 -53.09 26.53 -58.90
C ALA A 9 -52.39 27.68 -58.18
N PRO A 10 -51.33 27.42 -57.41
CA PRO A 10 -51.23 26.48 -56.31
C PRO A 10 -51.10 27.26 -54.98
N GLY A 11 -51.62 26.68 -53.90
CA GLY A 11 -51.50 27.23 -52.56
C GLY A 11 -50.04 27.49 -52.19
N SER A 12 -49.77 28.71 -51.73
CA SER A 12 -48.57 29.10 -51.01
C SER A 12 -48.34 28.08 -49.89
N ALA A 13 -47.32 27.23 -50.06
CA ALA A 13 -46.86 26.34 -49.02
C ALA A 13 -46.36 27.21 -47.87
N ALA A 14 -47.18 27.35 -46.83
CA ALA A 14 -46.77 27.86 -45.55
C ALA A 14 -45.53 27.07 -45.13
N ASN A 15 -44.38 27.75 -45.03
CA ASN A 15 -43.18 27.17 -44.46
C ASN A 15 -43.57 26.57 -43.10
N PRO A 16 -43.27 25.27 -42.85
CA PRO A 16 -43.46 24.72 -41.52
C PRO A 16 -42.70 25.60 -40.53
N PRO A 17 -43.27 25.86 -39.33
CA PRO A 17 -42.60 26.67 -38.33
C PRO A 17 -41.21 26.09 -38.13
N ALA A 18 -40.17 26.90 -38.37
CA ALA A 18 -38.80 26.55 -38.13
C ALA A 18 -38.73 25.93 -36.73
N HIS A 19 -38.57 24.60 -36.68
CA HIS A 19 -38.39 23.88 -35.44
C HIS A 19 -37.24 24.60 -34.74
N ALA A 20 -37.55 25.29 -33.64
CA ALA A 20 -36.58 26.00 -32.84
C ALA A 20 -35.45 25.01 -32.60
N ALA A 21 -34.29 25.26 -33.22
CA ALA A 21 -33.13 24.42 -33.08
C ALA A 21 -32.93 24.24 -31.57
N PRO A 22 -32.95 23.00 -31.04
CA PRO A 22 -32.85 22.80 -29.62
C PRO A 22 -31.60 23.53 -29.14
N VAL A 23 -31.79 24.50 -28.25
CA VAL A 23 -30.71 25.30 -27.70
C VAL A 23 -29.68 24.31 -27.17
N ALA A 24 -28.59 24.17 -27.92
CA ALA A 24 -27.51 23.27 -27.58
C ALA A 24 -26.80 23.87 -26.36
N HIS A 25 -27.40 23.69 -25.18
CA HIS A 25 -26.78 24.08 -23.93
C HIS A 25 -25.46 23.30 -23.85
N SER A 26 -24.39 24.06 -24.07
CA SER A 26 -23.03 23.56 -24.14
C SER A 26 -22.71 22.90 -22.81
N HIS A 27 -22.77 21.57 -22.76
CA HIS A 27 -22.41 20.79 -21.56
C HIS A 27 -20.89 20.79 -21.33
N ARG A 28 -20.25 21.97 -21.33
CA ARG A 28 -18.81 22.18 -21.14
C ARG A 28 -18.35 21.63 -19.80
N PHE A 29 -19.16 21.86 -18.76
CA PHE A 29 -18.87 21.34 -17.42
C PHE A 29 -18.85 19.81 -17.39
N TYR A 30 -19.88 19.14 -17.94
CA TYR A 30 -19.91 17.68 -18.01
C TYR A 30 -18.75 17.13 -18.85
N ARG A 31 -18.43 17.76 -19.98
CA ARG A 31 -17.25 17.42 -20.81
C ARG A 31 -15.96 17.50 -20.02
N ALA A 32 -15.74 18.61 -19.31
CA ALA A 32 -14.56 18.82 -18.49
C ALA A 32 -14.45 17.73 -17.41
N VAL A 33 -15.51 17.49 -16.65
CA VAL A 33 -15.56 16.43 -15.61
C VAL A 33 -15.30 15.06 -16.21
N TRP A 34 -15.92 14.73 -17.34
CA TRP A 34 -15.71 13.47 -18.06
C TRP A 34 -14.23 13.28 -18.47
N HIS A 35 -13.61 14.30 -19.06
CA HIS A 35 -12.20 14.23 -19.45
C HIS A 35 -11.28 14.11 -18.24
N VAL A 36 -11.50 14.89 -17.19
CA VAL A 36 -10.73 14.82 -15.95
C VAL A 36 -10.79 13.41 -15.35
N VAL A 37 -11.97 12.80 -15.25
CA VAL A 37 -12.11 11.43 -14.73
C VAL A 37 -11.39 10.40 -15.59
N ASN A 38 -11.43 10.52 -16.92
CA ASN A 38 -10.70 9.61 -17.81
C ASN A 38 -9.17 9.77 -17.68
N VAL A 39 -8.69 11.00 -17.56
CA VAL A 39 -7.26 11.28 -17.34
C VAL A 39 -6.80 10.74 -15.99
N LEU A 40 -7.56 10.99 -14.92
CA LEU A 40 -7.26 10.46 -13.58
C LEU A 40 -7.30 8.92 -13.56
N LEU A 41 -8.26 8.31 -14.24
CA LEU A 41 -8.31 6.86 -14.40
C LEU A 41 -7.06 6.33 -15.10
N PHE A 42 -6.65 6.95 -16.21
CA PHE A 42 -5.44 6.55 -16.92
C PHE A 42 -4.19 6.63 -16.03
N PHE A 43 -4.00 7.74 -15.31
CA PHE A 43 -2.89 7.89 -14.37
C PHE A 43 -2.97 6.88 -13.21
N SER A 44 -4.16 6.56 -12.71
CA SER A 44 -4.31 5.54 -11.66
C SER A 44 -3.91 4.14 -12.15
N VAL A 45 -4.18 3.80 -13.41
CA VAL A 45 -3.74 2.53 -14.01
C VAL A 45 -2.22 2.50 -14.16
N LEU A 46 -1.60 3.58 -14.63
CA LEU A 46 -0.14 3.68 -14.69
C LEU A 46 0.50 3.55 -13.32
N LEU A 47 -0.07 4.22 -12.31
CA LEU A 47 0.40 4.14 -10.92
C LEU A 47 0.27 2.72 -10.36
N ALA A 48 -0.82 2.01 -10.69
CA ALA A 48 -1.00 0.61 -10.27
C ALA A 48 0.03 -0.31 -10.93
N GLY A 49 0.30 -0.12 -12.23
CA GLY A 49 1.37 -0.86 -12.93
C GLY A 49 2.75 -0.61 -12.33
N TYR A 50 3.06 0.65 -12.03
CA TYR A 50 4.29 1.02 -11.33
C TYR A 50 4.38 0.40 -9.93
N GLY A 51 3.31 0.50 -9.13
CA GLY A 51 3.25 -0.08 -7.80
C GLY A 51 3.41 -1.61 -7.81
N ALA A 52 2.84 -2.29 -8.80
CA ALA A 52 2.96 -3.73 -8.96
C ALA A 52 4.40 -4.13 -9.30
N LEU A 53 5.05 -3.41 -10.21
CA LEU A 53 6.44 -3.64 -10.55
C LEU A 53 7.37 -3.37 -9.35
N TRP A 54 7.12 -2.29 -8.62
CA TRP A 54 7.89 -1.93 -7.44
C TRP A 54 7.74 -2.96 -6.31
N GLU A 55 6.52 -3.42 -6.02
CA GLU A 55 6.29 -4.48 -5.04
C GLU A 55 6.96 -5.79 -5.47
N TYR A 56 6.82 -6.18 -6.74
CA TYR A 56 7.46 -7.38 -7.26
C TYR A 56 8.99 -7.33 -7.13
N ALA A 57 9.60 -6.20 -7.51
CA ALA A 57 11.04 -6.01 -7.40
C ALA A 57 11.50 -6.04 -5.92
N THR A 58 10.77 -5.37 -5.04
CA THR A 58 11.06 -5.33 -3.60
C THR A 58 10.94 -6.71 -2.97
N HIS A 59 9.86 -7.44 -3.26
CA HIS A 59 9.65 -8.80 -2.76
C HIS A 59 10.74 -9.75 -3.24
N ARG A 60 11.11 -9.69 -4.53
CA ARG A 60 12.18 -10.53 -5.09
C ARG A 60 13.54 -10.21 -4.47
N TYR A 61 13.84 -8.93 -4.24
CA TYR A 61 15.06 -8.50 -3.57
C TYR A 61 15.11 -9.01 -2.13
N LEU A 62 14.06 -8.77 -1.35
CA LEU A 62 13.97 -9.19 0.04
C LEU A 62 14.04 -10.72 0.18
N LYS A 63 13.36 -11.46 -0.70
CA LYS A 63 13.43 -12.92 -0.71
C LYS A 63 14.85 -13.42 -0.96
N GLY A 64 15.52 -12.92 -2.01
CA GLY A 64 16.91 -13.29 -2.28
C GLY A 64 17.87 -12.90 -1.15
N PHE A 65 17.58 -11.79 -0.47
CA PHE A 65 18.35 -11.35 0.70
C PHE A 65 18.11 -12.26 1.92
N SER A 66 16.86 -12.59 2.20
CA SER A 66 16.46 -13.52 3.26
C SER A 66 17.06 -14.91 3.04
N ASP A 67 17.00 -15.43 1.82
CA ASP A 67 17.58 -16.74 1.45
C ASP A 67 19.10 -16.77 1.64
N ALA A 68 19.78 -15.62 1.64
CA ALA A 68 21.22 -15.50 1.86
C ALA A 68 21.61 -15.45 3.35
N ILE A 69 20.75 -14.95 4.23
CA ILE A 69 21.04 -14.82 5.67
C ILE A 69 20.41 -15.94 6.50
N ILE A 70 19.32 -16.56 6.03
CA ILE A 70 18.54 -17.55 6.77
C ILE A 70 18.85 -18.96 6.27
N PRO A 71 19.21 -19.90 7.17
CA PRO A 71 19.41 -21.29 6.78
C PRO A 71 18.10 -21.91 6.22
N PRO A 72 18.14 -22.66 5.10
CA PRO A 72 16.93 -23.13 4.40
C PRO A 72 15.99 -24.01 5.26
N MET A 73 16.56 -24.72 6.25
CA MET A 73 15.85 -25.68 7.11
C MET A 73 15.78 -25.19 8.57
N ALA A 74 16.04 -23.90 8.82
CA ALA A 74 15.94 -23.31 10.15
C ALA A 74 14.49 -23.34 10.67
N SER A 75 14.34 -23.68 11.93
CA SER A 75 13.11 -23.46 12.71
C SER A 75 12.76 -21.97 12.77
N ASN A 76 11.49 -21.64 13.06
CA ASN A 76 11.05 -20.24 13.11
C ASN A 76 11.89 -19.38 14.06
N GLU A 77 12.30 -19.93 15.20
CA GLU A 77 13.15 -19.24 16.16
C GLU A 77 14.59 -19.05 15.65
N GLU A 78 15.16 -20.05 14.98
CA GLU A 78 16.48 -19.92 14.33
C GLU A 78 16.45 -18.91 13.19
N LYS A 79 15.34 -18.82 12.43
CA LYS A 79 15.15 -17.78 11.40
C LYS A 79 15.17 -16.38 12.02
N ILE A 80 14.44 -16.19 13.13
CA ILE A 80 14.40 -14.92 13.86
C ILE A 80 15.81 -14.57 14.38
N GLN A 81 16.49 -15.54 15.01
CA GLN A 81 17.84 -15.36 15.52
C GLN A 81 18.82 -14.99 14.39
N ALA A 82 18.75 -15.66 13.24
CA ALA A 82 19.60 -15.34 12.10
C ALA A 82 19.40 -13.91 11.58
N ILE A 83 18.15 -13.43 11.51
CA ILE A 83 17.86 -12.04 11.12
C ILE A 83 18.45 -11.07 12.16
N VAL A 84 18.23 -11.33 13.45
CA VAL A 84 18.73 -10.49 14.56
C VAL A 84 20.26 -10.45 14.58
N ASP A 85 20.93 -11.59 14.45
CA ASP A 85 22.39 -11.71 14.41
C ASP A 85 22.97 -10.99 13.20
N TRP A 86 22.30 -11.10 12.05
CA TRP A 86 22.69 -10.35 10.85
C TRP A 86 22.51 -8.84 11.05
N MET A 87 21.44 -8.37 11.70
CA MET A 87 21.27 -6.95 12.00
C MET A 87 22.36 -6.43 12.96
N ALA A 88 22.78 -7.26 13.92
CA ALA A 88 23.84 -6.91 14.87
C ALA A 88 25.23 -6.81 14.22
N ASN A 89 25.56 -7.76 13.33
CA ASN A 89 26.93 -7.95 12.83
C ASN A 89 27.12 -7.54 11.37
N GLY A 90 26.03 -7.29 10.63
CA GLY A 90 26.04 -7.12 9.19
C GLY A 90 26.28 -8.44 8.42
N PRO A 91 26.40 -8.38 7.09
CA PRO A 91 26.71 -9.56 6.29
C PRO A 91 28.11 -10.06 6.63
N GLY A 92 28.22 -11.31 7.12
CA GLY A 92 29.49 -11.97 7.34
C GLY A 92 30.25 -12.13 6.01
N ARG A 93 31.21 -11.24 5.74
CA ARG A 93 32.17 -11.46 4.65
C ARG A 93 33.22 -12.44 5.17
N GLN A 94 33.25 -13.66 4.64
CA GLN A 94 34.46 -14.48 4.75
C GLN A 94 35.60 -13.70 4.09
N GLY A 95 36.60 -13.29 4.88
CA GLY A 95 37.83 -12.66 4.42
C GLY A 95 38.64 -13.66 3.61
N GLY A 96 38.31 -13.81 2.32
CA GLY A 96 38.95 -14.74 1.40
C GLY A 96 39.85 -14.07 0.38
N GLY A 97 40.64 -13.07 0.77
CA GLY A 97 41.60 -12.40 -0.12
C GLY A 97 42.76 -11.77 0.65
N PRO A 98 43.97 -11.73 0.07
CA PRO A 98 45.17 -11.21 0.73
C PRO A 98 44.95 -9.76 1.20
N GLU A 99 45.31 -9.50 2.46
CA GLU A 99 44.87 -8.35 3.28
C GLU A 99 45.30 -6.97 2.76
N ASP A 100 46.13 -6.88 1.72
CA ASP A 100 46.82 -5.63 1.37
C ASP A 100 46.20 -4.80 0.24
N PHE A 101 45.12 -5.24 -0.41
CA PHE A 101 44.53 -4.52 -1.55
C PHE A 101 43.00 -4.42 -1.54
N ALA A 102 42.37 -4.44 -0.35
CA ALA A 102 41.00 -3.96 -0.26
C ALA A 102 41.02 -2.42 -0.27
N PRO A 103 40.56 -1.73 -1.34
CA PRO A 103 40.31 -0.30 -1.22
C PRO A 103 39.39 -0.11 -0.02
N ASN A 104 39.82 0.75 0.92
CA ASN A 104 39.09 1.19 2.11
C ASN A 104 37.81 1.94 1.72
N ARG A 105 36.92 1.27 0.99
CA ARG A 105 35.54 1.64 0.82
C ARG A 105 34.84 1.00 2.00
N ASN A 106 34.64 1.81 3.03
CA ASN A 106 33.81 1.46 4.16
C ASN A 106 32.43 1.00 3.62
N PRO A 107 32.07 -0.29 3.72
CA PRO A 107 30.81 -0.78 3.17
C PRO A 107 29.59 -0.19 3.87
N ILE A 108 29.78 0.52 4.99
CA ILE A 108 28.80 1.39 5.67
C ILE A 108 28.39 2.59 4.78
N ASP A 109 29.19 3.02 3.80
CA ASP A 109 28.86 4.15 2.92
C ASP A 109 28.04 3.76 1.69
N THR A 110 28.07 2.49 1.28
CA THR A 110 27.38 2.03 0.05
C THR A 110 25.89 1.81 0.22
N LEU A 111 25.41 1.69 1.45
CA LEU A 111 24.00 1.68 1.83
C LEU A 111 23.96 2.36 3.19
N ASN A 112 23.08 3.35 3.35
CA ASN A 112 22.88 4.22 4.50
C ASN A 112 22.40 3.43 5.76
N TYR A 113 22.99 2.26 6.06
CA TYR A 113 22.52 1.20 6.96
C TYR A 113 22.55 1.61 8.42
N ARG A 114 23.55 2.39 8.84
CA ARG A 114 23.70 2.80 10.25
C ARG A 114 22.56 3.72 10.68
N SER A 115 22.24 4.73 9.88
CA SER A 115 21.13 5.65 10.17
C SER A 115 19.74 4.99 10.10
N LEU A 116 19.60 3.92 9.30
CA LEU A 116 18.39 3.10 9.20
C LEU A 116 18.26 2.11 10.38
N LEU A 117 19.34 1.70 11.03
CA LEU A 117 19.31 0.80 12.19
C LEU A 117 19.30 1.55 13.53
N GLU A 118 19.84 2.77 13.58
CA GLU A 118 19.88 3.62 14.78
C GLU A 118 18.50 4.17 15.18
N VAL A 119 17.55 4.23 14.24
CA VAL A 119 16.16 4.61 14.53
C VAL A 119 15.33 3.35 14.70
N CYS A 120 14.86 3.08 15.91
CA CYS A 120 14.11 1.87 16.28
C CYS A 120 12.96 1.52 15.34
N GLY A 121 12.28 2.54 14.79
CA GLY A 121 11.19 2.35 13.81
C GLY A 121 11.66 1.80 12.46
N THR A 122 12.85 2.18 12.01
CA THR A 122 13.40 1.74 10.72
C THR A 122 14.05 0.36 10.84
N ALA A 123 14.77 0.09 11.94
CA ALA A 123 15.28 -1.25 12.26
C ALA A 123 14.14 -2.26 12.33
N THR A 124 13.06 -1.92 13.04
CA THR A 124 11.88 -2.78 13.14
C THR A 124 11.22 -3.02 11.78
N ASN A 125 11.12 -1.99 10.93
CA ASN A 125 10.55 -2.15 9.60
C ASN A 125 11.41 -3.08 8.71
N ALA A 126 12.74 -2.98 8.79
CA ALA A 126 13.64 -3.88 8.09
C ALA A 126 13.46 -5.32 8.57
N PHE A 127 13.42 -5.53 9.89
CA PHE A 127 13.18 -6.83 10.49
C PHE A 127 11.86 -7.46 10.03
N VAL A 128 10.73 -6.74 10.11
CA VAL A 128 9.42 -7.31 9.73
C VAL A 128 9.38 -7.67 8.25
N ASN A 129 9.96 -6.85 7.37
CA ASN A 129 10.02 -7.17 5.94
C ASN A 129 10.90 -8.40 5.64
N LEU A 130 12.01 -8.58 6.35
CA LEU A 130 12.84 -9.77 6.24
C LEU A 130 12.13 -11.01 6.78
N ALA A 131 11.53 -10.90 7.96
CA ALA A 131 10.76 -11.98 8.57
C ALA A 131 9.61 -12.44 7.66
N ASP A 132 8.83 -11.51 7.10
CA ASP A 132 7.78 -11.82 6.12
C ASP A 132 8.34 -12.55 4.88
N SER A 133 9.45 -12.06 4.32
CA SER A 133 10.08 -12.72 3.17
C SER A 133 10.63 -14.13 3.48
N ALA A 134 10.91 -14.41 4.75
CA ALA A 134 11.31 -15.71 5.28
C ALA A 134 10.12 -16.66 5.58
N GLY A 135 8.90 -16.19 5.34
CA GLY A 135 7.65 -16.90 5.64
C GLY A 135 7.23 -16.84 7.11
N LEU A 136 7.77 -15.91 7.89
CA LEU A 136 7.34 -15.65 9.26
C LEU A 136 6.20 -14.63 9.26
N VAL A 137 5.24 -14.81 10.15
CA VAL A 137 4.19 -13.80 10.38
C VAL A 137 4.71 -12.83 11.44
N ALA A 138 5.03 -11.61 11.02
CA ALA A 138 5.58 -10.56 11.87
C ALA A 138 4.80 -9.26 11.75
N ARG A 139 4.77 -8.48 12.83
CA ARG A 139 4.11 -7.17 12.90
C ARG A 139 4.84 -6.22 13.83
N ARG A 140 4.73 -4.92 13.59
CA ARG A 140 5.31 -3.90 14.47
C ARG A 140 4.48 -3.66 15.73
N LEU A 141 5.16 -3.46 16.85
CA LEU A 141 4.60 -3.05 18.13
C LEU A 141 5.24 -1.74 18.61
N LEU A 142 4.43 -0.73 18.85
CA LEU A 142 4.85 0.57 19.40
C LEU A 142 4.73 0.52 20.92
N LEU A 143 5.78 0.92 21.62
CA LEU A 143 5.75 1.17 23.06
C LEU A 143 5.40 2.64 23.29
N LEU A 144 4.41 2.89 24.16
CA LEU A 144 3.83 4.22 24.33
C LEU A 144 4.10 4.77 25.74
N ASP A 145 4.34 6.09 25.83
CA ASP A 145 4.40 6.79 27.10
C ASP A 145 3.02 7.04 27.73
N SER A 146 3.03 7.74 28.87
CA SER A 146 1.84 8.18 29.58
C SER A 146 0.92 9.10 28.75
N ARG A 147 1.47 9.78 27.73
CA ARG A 147 0.77 10.67 26.78
C ARG A 147 0.37 9.98 25.48
N ARG A 148 0.53 8.65 25.39
CA ARG A 148 0.28 7.82 24.18
C ARG A 148 1.17 8.19 22.99
N MET A 149 2.36 8.72 23.26
CA MET A 149 3.39 8.98 22.26
C MET A 149 4.33 7.77 22.19
N ALA A 150 4.67 7.35 20.96
CA ALA A 150 5.60 6.25 20.77
C ALA A 150 6.99 6.64 21.28
N THR A 151 7.51 5.88 22.24
CA THR A 151 8.85 6.04 22.83
C THR A 151 9.85 5.08 22.19
N HIS A 152 9.40 3.88 21.84
CA HIS A 152 10.20 2.85 21.20
C HIS A 152 9.35 1.97 20.28
N VAL A 153 10.01 1.19 19.44
CA VAL A 153 9.37 0.30 18.47
C VAL A 153 10.08 -1.04 18.50
N VAL A 154 9.31 -2.11 18.63
CA VAL A 154 9.75 -3.51 18.62
C VAL A 154 8.91 -4.31 17.63
N ALA A 155 9.27 -5.57 17.36
CA ALA A 155 8.51 -6.48 16.53
C ALA A 155 7.84 -7.58 17.37
N GLU A 156 6.67 -8.04 16.94
CA GLU A 156 6.08 -9.29 17.36
C GLU A 156 6.16 -10.29 16.20
N VAL A 157 6.51 -11.55 16.49
CA VAL A 157 6.53 -12.65 15.52
C VAL A 157 5.69 -13.80 16.06
N LEU A 158 4.82 -14.36 15.21
CA LEU A 158 3.99 -15.50 15.57
C LEU A 158 4.80 -16.79 15.48
N VAL A 159 5.07 -17.41 16.62
CA VAL A 159 5.78 -18.69 16.73
C VAL A 159 4.94 -19.61 17.61
N ASP A 160 4.56 -20.78 17.09
CA ASP A 160 3.78 -21.80 17.80
C ASP A 160 2.50 -21.24 18.47
N GLY A 161 1.79 -20.35 17.77
CA GLY A 161 0.56 -19.71 18.25
C GLY A 161 0.78 -18.61 19.30
N ARG A 162 2.03 -18.20 19.55
CA ARG A 162 2.38 -17.14 20.49
C ARG A 162 3.07 -15.98 19.77
N TRP A 163 2.66 -14.76 20.10
CA TRP A 163 3.35 -13.55 19.66
C TRP A 163 4.55 -13.30 20.56
N ILE A 164 5.74 -13.69 20.08
CA ILE A 164 6.99 -13.45 20.80
C ILE A 164 7.54 -12.08 20.42
N VAL A 165 8.18 -11.40 21.38
CA VAL A 165 8.70 -10.05 21.16
C VAL A 165 10.18 -10.08 20.82
N VAL A 166 10.53 -9.41 19.73
CA VAL A 166 11.89 -9.20 19.25
C VAL A 166 12.14 -7.70 19.23
N ASP A 167 13.30 -7.26 19.70
CA ASP A 167 13.73 -5.87 19.61
C ASP A 167 14.89 -5.75 18.60
N PRO A 168 14.61 -5.34 17.36
CA PRO A 168 15.62 -5.29 16.32
C PRO A 168 16.62 -4.13 16.50
N ALA A 169 16.29 -3.12 17.30
CA ALA A 169 17.21 -2.00 17.57
C ALA A 169 18.30 -2.39 18.58
N PHE A 170 17.94 -3.25 19.53
CA PHE A 170 18.86 -3.81 20.52
C PHE A 170 19.35 -5.21 20.17
N HIS A 171 18.95 -5.73 18.99
CA HIS A 171 19.29 -7.04 18.47
C HIS A 171 19.04 -8.18 19.48
N VAL A 172 17.86 -8.17 20.11
CA VAL A 172 17.54 -9.12 21.18
C VAL A 172 16.17 -9.77 20.97
N ILE A 173 16.11 -11.08 21.22
CA ILE A 173 14.86 -11.80 21.45
C ILE A 173 14.64 -11.82 22.96
N TRP A 174 13.54 -11.23 23.45
CA TRP A 174 13.29 -11.19 24.88
C TRP A 174 13.00 -12.58 25.41
N ARG A 175 13.79 -13.02 26.39
CA ARG A 175 13.67 -14.36 27.00
C ARG A 175 13.40 -14.27 28.50
N GLY A 176 12.59 -15.20 28.98
CA GLY A 176 12.33 -15.38 30.41
C GLY A 176 13.50 -16.06 31.12
N ALA A 177 13.38 -16.22 32.43
CA ALA A 177 14.34 -16.97 33.23
C ALA A 177 14.44 -18.45 32.83
N ASP A 178 13.42 -18.98 32.17
CA ASP A 178 13.36 -20.33 31.60
C ASP A 178 13.99 -20.44 30.20
N GLY A 179 14.56 -19.34 29.68
CA GLY A 179 15.16 -19.27 28.35
C GLY A 179 14.15 -19.18 27.20
N LYS A 180 12.84 -19.22 27.48
CA LYS A 180 11.81 -19.17 26.44
C LYS A 180 11.55 -17.74 25.98
N PRO A 181 11.24 -17.52 24.70
CA PRO A 181 10.81 -16.22 24.22
C PRO A 181 9.56 -15.71 24.95
N LEU A 182 9.56 -14.43 25.27
CA LEU A 182 8.50 -13.74 26.00
C LEU A 182 7.48 -13.10 25.06
N THR A 183 6.23 -13.10 25.48
CA THR A 183 5.16 -12.34 24.82
C THR A 183 5.03 -10.94 25.41
N ARG A 184 4.33 -10.07 24.70
CA ARG A 184 4.00 -8.72 25.16
C ARG A 184 3.28 -8.72 26.50
N GLU A 185 2.34 -9.64 26.72
CA GLU A 185 1.59 -9.76 27.98
C GLU A 185 2.50 -10.14 29.14
N GLN A 186 3.51 -10.98 28.90
CA GLN A 186 4.51 -11.34 29.90
C GLN A 186 5.44 -10.17 30.21
N LEU A 187 5.85 -9.41 29.18
CA LEU A 187 6.67 -8.21 29.33
C LEU A 187 5.92 -7.03 29.94
N ALA A 188 4.58 -7.04 29.98
CA ALA A 188 3.79 -6.06 30.73
C ALA A 188 3.92 -6.22 32.25
N ASN A 189 4.47 -7.35 32.74
CA ASN A 189 4.81 -7.51 34.16
C ASN A 189 6.17 -6.84 34.45
N PRO A 190 6.23 -5.80 35.32
CA PRO A 190 7.47 -5.07 35.59
C PRO A 190 8.62 -5.95 36.10
N ALA A 191 8.33 -7.02 36.84
CA ALA A 191 9.35 -7.93 37.36
C ALA A 191 9.98 -8.77 36.23
N VAL A 192 9.15 -9.27 35.30
CA VAL A 192 9.61 -10.03 34.13
C VAL A 192 10.38 -9.12 33.18
N PHE A 193 9.86 -7.92 32.92
CA PHE A 193 10.51 -6.91 32.10
C PHE A 193 11.87 -6.49 32.64
N SER A 194 11.96 -6.19 33.94
CA SER A 194 13.23 -5.81 34.57
C SER A 194 14.25 -6.95 34.53
N ALA A 195 13.80 -8.20 34.71
CA ALA A 195 14.67 -9.36 34.58
C ALA A 195 15.19 -9.54 33.14
N ALA A 196 14.32 -9.36 32.14
CA ALA A 196 14.67 -9.51 30.73
C ALA A 196 15.57 -8.39 30.20
N THR A 197 15.42 -7.15 30.70
CA THR A 197 16.16 -5.98 30.19
C THR A 197 17.47 -5.70 30.91
N ARG A 198 17.74 -6.33 32.07
CA ARG A 198 18.93 -6.04 32.90
C ARG A 198 20.27 -6.21 32.17
N SER A 199 20.35 -7.14 31.22
CA SER A 199 21.56 -7.43 30.46
C SER A 199 21.72 -6.58 29.20
N VAL A 200 20.73 -5.75 28.86
CA VAL A 200 20.76 -4.94 27.64
C VAL A 200 21.33 -3.56 27.97
N GLU A 201 22.50 -3.27 27.42
CA GLU A 201 23.17 -1.99 27.61
C GLU A 201 22.34 -0.85 27.00
N HIS A 202 22.27 0.29 27.70
CA HIS A 202 21.55 1.49 27.28
C HIS A 202 20.03 1.34 27.07
N TYR A 203 19.40 0.27 27.58
CA TYR A 203 17.94 0.17 27.54
C TYR A 203 17.28 1.19 28.48
N LEU A 204 16.45 2.09 27.93
CA LEU A 204 15.85 3.15 28.72
C LEU A 204 14.65 2.63 29.54
N PRO A 205 14.52 2.97 30.84
CA PRO A 205 13.40 2.53 31.68
C PRO A 205 12.01 2.94 31.18
N GLN A 206 11.94 3.95 30.29
CA GLN A 206 10.70 4.43 29.68
C GLN A 206 10.20 3.54 28.53
N TYR A 207 10.97 2.53 28.10
CA TYR A 207 10.59 1.59 27.04
C TYR A 207 9.78 0.42 27.60
N THR A 208 8.65 0.73 28.22
CA THR A 208 7.81 -0.25 28.93
C THR A 208 6.72 -0.83 28.03
N PHE A 209 6.27 -2.05 28.36
CA PHE A 209 5.16 -2.72 27.67
C PHE A 209 3.78 -2.43 28.30
N ASP A 210 3.70 -1.52 29.28
CA ASP A 210 2.46 -1.12 29.95
C ASP A 210 1.39 -0.62 28.99
N ARG A 211 1.82 0.06 27.92
CA ARG A 211 0.94 0.64 26.90
C ARG A 211 1.53 0.41 25.53
N THR A 212 0.80 -0.31 24.69
CA THR A 212 1.26 -0.67 23.34
C THR A 212 0.22 -0.35 22.28
N ALA A 213 0.66 -0.18 21.04
CA ALA A 213 -0.21 -0.11 19.87
C ALA A 213 0.54 -0.61 18.62
N HIS A 214 -0.14 -1.19 17.65
CA HIS A 214 0.51 -1.64 16.40
C HIS A 214 0.60 -0.52 15.35
N VAL A 215 -0.40 0.37 15.33
CA VAL A 215 -0.53 1.43 14.31
C VAL A 215 -0.60 2.83 14.91
N ARG A 216 0.24 3.74 14.38
CA ARG A 216 0.23 5.17 14.73
C ARG A 216 -0.58 6.00 13.74
N LEU A 217 -1.91 5.94 13.81
CA LEU A 217 -2.79 6.81 13.00
C LEU A 217 -2.68 8.30 13.36
N SER A 218 -2.19 8.63 14.56
CA SER A 218 -2.09 10.01 15.05
C SER A 218 -1.07 10.89 14.30
N ARG A 219 -0.24 10.32 13.42
CA ARG A 219 0.71 11.09 12.60
C ARG A 219 0.02 11.86 11.46
N ILE A 220 -1.20 11.46 11.08
CA ILE A 220 -2.01 12.17 10.10
C ILE A 220 -2.73 13.32 10.82
N HIS A 221 -2.11 14.49 10.83
CA HIS A 221 -2.67 15.69 11.47
C HIS A 221 -4.07 15.98 10.94
N GLY A 222 -5.03 16.17 11.85
CA GLY A 222 -6.44 16.51 11.55
C GLY A 222 -7.36 15.33 11.23
N VAL A 223 -6.89 14.26 10.59
CA VAL A 223 -7.75 13.15 10.13
C VAL A 223 -7.58 11.88 10.98
N GLY A 224 -6.42 11.68 11.62
CA GLY A 224 -6.05 10.44 12.29
C GLY A 224 -7.03 9.99 13.38
N THR A 225 -7.52 10.90 14.21
CA THR A 225 -8.47 10.56 15.29
C THR A 225 -9.85 10.20 14.75
N GLY A 226 -10.31 10.88 13.70
CA GLY A 226 -11.58 10.58 13.06
C GLY A 226 -11.54 9.23 12.33
N LEU A 227 -10.45 8.97 11.61
CA LEU A 227 -10.22 7.71 10.91
C LEU A 227 -10.14 6.53 11.89
N ARG A 228 -9.42 6.69 13.02
CA ARG A 228 -9.38 5.67 14.07
C ARG A 228 -10.77 5.33 14.60
N ARG A 229 -11.55 6.34 14.99
CA ARG A 229 -12.94 6.12 15.46
C ARG A 229 -13.84 5.46 14.41
N PHE A 230 -13.62 5.78 13.14
CA PHE A 230 -14.34 5.15 12.05
C PHE A 230 -13.96 3.67 11.91
N LEU A 231 -12.66 3.37 11.89
CA LEU A 231 -12.16 2.00 11.82
C LEU A 231 -12.57 1.17 13.04
N ASP A 232 -12.47 1.72 14.25
CA ASP A 232 -12.91 1.05 15.48
C ASP A 232 -14.41 0.70 15.46
N ARG A 233 -15.22 1.49 14.73
CA ARG A 233 -16.67 1.25 14.59
C ARG A 233 -17.00 0.20 13.54
N TRP A 234 -16.30 0.19 12.41
CA TRP A 234 -16.63 -0.65 11.25
C TRP A 234 -15.79 -1.93 11.13
N LEU A 235 -14.58 -1.92 11.69
CA LEU A 235 -13.66 -3.06 11.78
C LEU A 235 -13.05 -3.11 13.19
N PRO A 236 -13.82 -3.55 14.22
CA PRO A 236 -13.24 -3.75 15.55
C PRO A 236 -12.08 -4.76 15.46
N GLY A 237 -10.94 -4.44 16.09
CA GLY A 237 -9.73 -5.28 16.05
C GLY A 237 -8.84 -5.07 14.82
N TRP A 238 -9.10 -4.05 13.99
CA TRP A 238 -8.27 -3.75 12.83
C TRP A 238 -6.78 -3.49 13.17
N GLU A 239 -6.48 -3.02 14.38
CA GLU A 239 -5.10 -2.76 14.83
C GLU A 239 -4.28 -4.05 14.96
N ASP A 240 -4.92 -5.16 15.30
CA ASP A 240 -4.27 -6.47 15.46
C ASP A 240 -4.13 -7.24 14.14
N SER A 241 -4.67 -6.70 13.04
CA SER A 241 -4.69 -7.36 11.74
C SER A 241 -3.30 -7.36 11.09
N GLU A 242 -2.80 -8.56 10.84
CA GLU A 242 -1.50 -8.82 10.18
C GLU A 242 -1.40 -8.12 8.81
N THR A 243 -2.47 -8.23 8.01
CA THR A 243 -2.51 -7.66 6.65
C THR A 243 -2.48 -6.14 6.67
N LEU A 244 -3.13 -5.51 7.66
CA LEU A 244 -3.09 -4.05 7.82
C LEU A 244 -1.74 -3.56 8.34
N SER A 245 -1.09 -4.31 9.25
CA SER A 245 0.27 -3.97 9.69
C SER A 245 1.23 -4.00 8.51
N LEU A 246 1.21 -5.08 7.72
CA LEU A 246 2.09 -5.26 6.58
C LEU A 246 1.82 -4.21 5.48
N LEU A 247 0.55 -3.88 5.23
CA LEU A 247 0.16 -2.80 4.32
C LEU A 247 0.75 -1.45 4.74
N LEU A 248 0.79 -1.14 6.04
CA LEU A 248 1.29 0.12 6.56
C LEU A 248 2.83 0.18 6.63
N GLU A 249 3.47 -0.97 6.72
CA GLU A 249 4.93 -1.11 6.84
C GLU A 249 5.61 -1.15 5.48
N ARG A 250 5.05 -1.89 4.52
CA ARG A 250 5.59 -2.01 3.17
C ARG A 250 5.03 -0.93 2.25
N GLN A 251 5.80 0.14 2.04
CA GLN A 251 5.40 1.30 1.22
C GLN A 251 5.04 0.92 -0.23
N SER A 252 5.72 -0.06 -0.83
CA SER A 252 5.40 -0.56 -2.17
C SER A 252 4.01 -1.20 -2.22
N LEU A 253 3.66 -2.02 -1.22
CA LEU A 253 2.33 -2.63 -1.10
C LEU A 253 1.26 -1.57 -0.84
N ALA A 254 1.51 -0.60 0.05
CA ALA A 254 0.60 0.53 0.30
C ALA A 254 0.30 1.30 -1.00
N THR A 255 1.33 1.57 -1.80
CA THR A 255 1.23 2.27 -3.08
C THR A 255 0.40 1.47 -4.07
N LEU A 256 0.64 0.16 -4.18
CA LEU A 256 -0.12 -0.73 -5.05
C LEU A 256 -1.61 -0.77 -4.67
N VAL A 257 -1.92 -1.02 -3.39
CA VAL A 257 -3.31 -1.09 -2.91
C VAL A 257 -4.03 0.24 -3.07
N GLY A 258 -3.37 1.35 -2.73
CA GLY A 258 -3.90 2.70 -2.96
C GLY A 258 -4.19 2.98 -4.43
N ALA A 259 -3.29 2.57 -5.34
CA ALA A 259 -3.49 2.72 -6.77
C ALA A 259 -4.64 1.86 -7.30
N ILE A 260 -4.76 0.60 -6.86
CA ILE A 260 -5.90 -0.27 -7.19
C ILE A 260 -7.22 0.37 -6.73
N PHE A 261 -7.25 0.92 -5.51
CA PHE A 261 -8.43 1.62 -5.02
C PHE A 261 -8.81 2.82 -5.90
N LEU A 262 -7.83 3.63 -6.32
CA LEU A 262 -8.07 4.76 -7.25
C LEU A 262 -8.60 4.29 -8.61
N VAL A 263 -8.08 3.19 -9.15
CA VAL A 263 -8.57 2.60 -10.40
C VAL A 263 -10.03 2.21 -10.26
N VAL A 264 -10.39 1.49 -9.20
CA VAL A 264 -11.79 1.07 -8.95
C VAL A 264 -12.69 2.29 -8.78
N TRP A 265 -12.25 3.28 -7.98
CA TRP A 265 -13.00 4.51 -7.74
C TRP A 265 -13.27 5.29 -9.04
N PHE A 266 -12.24 5.57 -9.83
CA PHE A 266 -12.41 6.33 -11.08
C PHE A 266 -13.13 5.52 -12.16
N ALA A 267 -13.01 4.19 -12.17
CA ALA A 267 -13.81 3.33 -13.04
C ALA A 267 -15.30 3.41 -12.67
N ALA A 268 -15.64 3.34 -11.38
CA ALA A 268 -17.01 3.51 -10.90
C ALA A 268 -17.56 4.90 -11.24
N LEU A 269 -16.78 5.96 -11.00
CA LEU A 269 -17.16 7.33 -11.34
C LEU A 269 -17.38 7.50 -12.85
N ARG A 270 -16.54 6.86 -13.68
CA ARG A 270 -16.72 6.84 -15.15
C ARG A 270 -18.02 6.15 -15.55
N VAL A 271 -18.38 5.03 -14.89
CA VAL A 271 -19.67 4.34 -15.14
C VAL A 271 -20.85 5.23 -14.75
N VAL A 272 -20.81 5.86 -13.57
CA VAL A 272 -21.86 6.78 -13.10
C VAL A 272 -22.02 7.99 -14.02
N LEU A 273 -20.91 8.62 -14.42
CA LEU A 273 -20.95 9.73 -15.37
C LEU A 273 -21.55 9.29 -16.69
N ARG A 274 -21.12 8.15 -17.23
CA ARG A 274 -21.65 7.61 -18.48
C ARG A 274 -23.16 7.41 -18.40
N TRP A 275 -23.63 6.76 -17.34
CA TRP A 275 -25.04 6.54 -17.08
C TRP A 275 -25.80 7.87 -16.98
N TYR A 276 -25.25 8.87 -16.29
CA TYR A 276 -25.85 10.19 -16.17
C TYR A 276 -25.92 10.91 -17.53
N GLY A 277 -24.86 10.87 -18.33
CA GLY A 277 -24.81 11.45 -19.67
C GLY A 277 -25.83 10.81 -20.61
N GLU A 278 -25.97 9.49 -20.57
CA GLU A 278 -26.93 8.73 -21.38
C GLU A 278 -28.39 9.00 -20.95
N ARG A 279 -28.69 8.98 -19.64
CA ARG A 279 -30.08 9.11 -19.15
C ARG A 279 -30.59 10.54 -19.02
N ARG A 280 -29.74 11.51 -18.65
CA ARG A 280 -30.17 12.88 -18.32
C ARG A 280 -29.82 13.90 -19.40
N LEU A 281 -28.68 13.73 -20.08
CA LEU A 281 -28.19 14.70 -21.06
C LEU A 281 -28.48 14.27 -22.50
N GLY A 282 -29.09 13.09 -22.70
CA GLY A 282 -29.38 12.54 -24.03
C GLY A 282 -28.13 12.36 -24.87
N TRP A 283 -26.95 12.24 -24.25
CA TRP A 283 -25.68 12.30 -24.96
C TRP A 283 -25.43 10.94 -25.61
N PRO A 284 -25.43 10.84 -26.95
CA PRO A 284 -25.26 9.56 -27.62
C PRO A 284 -23.81 9.13 -27.39
N THR A 285 -23.61 8.09 -26.59
CA THR A 285 -22.29 7.51 -26.44
C THR A 285 -21.88 6.94 -27.78
N VAL A 286 -20.84 7.54 -28.37
CA VAL A 286 -20.17 6.99 -29.53
C VAL A 286 -19.71 5.59 -29.12
N ARG A 287 -20.39 4.56 -29.64
CA ARG A 287 -19.99 3.18 -29.44
C ARG A 287 -18.66 3.02 -30.17
N ILE A 288 -17.54 3.26 -29.47
CA ILE A 288 -16.17 3.10 -29.99
C ILE A 288 -16.03 1.71 -30.64
N ARG A 289 -16.70 0.69 -30.08
CA ARG A 289 -16.81 -0.64 -30.69
C ARG A 289 -17.34 -0.60 -32.13
N ASN A 290 -18.41 0.15 -32.39
CA ASN A 290 -19.00 0.28 -33.72
C ASN A 290 -18.12 1.11 -34.67
N GLN A 291 -17.40 2.10 -34.16
CA GLN A 291 -16.45 2.87 -34.98
C GLN A 291 -15.20 2.06 -35.32
N PHE A 292 -14.67 1.29 -34.37
CA PHE A 292 -13.56 0.35 -34.60
C PHE A 292 -13.95 -0.72 -35.63
N TRP A 293 -15.13 -1.34 -35.49
CA TRP A 293 -15.63 -2.29 -36.49
C TRP A 293 -15.87 -1.67 -37.87
N ARG A 294 -16.33 -0.41 -37.94
CA ARG A 294 -16.43 0.31 -39.22
C ARG A 294 -15.06 0.59 -39.82
N ALA A 295 -14.08 1.02 -39.03
CA ALA A 295 -12.72 1.27 -39.49
C ALA A 295 -12.05 -0.02 -39.99
N CYS A 296 -12.17 -1.14 -39.26
CA CYS A 296 -11.68 -2.44 -39.72
C CYS A 296 -12.37 -2.89 -41.01
N ARG A 297 -13.69 -2.69 -41.14
CA ARG A 297 -14.42 -3.08 -42.36
C ARG A 297 -13.98 -2.27 -43.57
N VAL A 298 -13.85 -0.95 -43.44
CA VAL A 298 -13.34 -0.07 -44.51
C VAL A 298 -11.90 -0.43 -44.89
N PHE A 299 -11.06 -0.78 -43.91
CA PHE A 299 -9.69 -1.21 -44.17
C PHE A 299 -9.64 -2.55 -44.94
N MET A 300 -10.51 -3.51 -44.61
CA MET A 300 -10.58 -4.78 -45.35
C MET A 300 -11.18 -4.62 -46.75
N GLU A 301 -12.16 -3.73 -46.93
CA GLU A 301 -12.74 -3.42 -48.25
C GLU A 301 -11.75 -2.65 -49.15
N ALA A 302 -10.82 -1.87 -48.58
CA ALA A 302 -9.79 -1.17 -49.34
C ALA A 302 -8.56 -2.03 -49.68
N ALA A 303 -8.44 -3.23 -49.08
CA ALA A 303 -7.29 -4.12 -49.21
C ALA A 303 -7.55 -5.36 -50.08
N GLY A 304 -8.77 -5.53 -50.62
CA GLY A 304 -9.16 -6.59 -51.55
C GLY A 304 -9.54 -6.02 -52.90
#